data_AF-A0JVT7-F1
#
_entry.id   AF-A0JVT7-F1
#
_cell.length_a   1.000
_cell.length_b   1.000
_cell.length_c   1.000
_cell.angle_alpha   90.00
_cell.angle_beta   90.00
_cell.angle_gamma   90.00
#
_symmetry.space_group_name_H-M   'P 1'
#
loop_
_entity.id
_entity.type
_entity.pdbx_description
1 polymer ?
#
loop_
_entity_poly.entity_id
_entity_poly.type
_entity_poly.pdbx_seq_one_letter_code
_entity_poly.pdbx_strand_id
1 'polypeptide(L)'
;MSNNAQTTQAVIVIGGIDAHADTHHVVALDTTGKILGDHPFPASSRGYRDALDWLAKFGLIDKIGVESTGSYAAGITRFLLESGVDVVEVNQPHPHLRARRGKDDSIDAEAAARKALSGQATAIPKVTTGVVESFRVLRLARESAVRSRTRTIVQLRSLLVTAPARLREQLTERSAAVLVARCAGLRPDLDRLDDPLQATKRALRAMARRIQMLDEEINETDASLKQLVERTAPTLTSKLAIGPGHAAQLLITAGQNIERLHSEAAFARLCGVAPIPVSSGKTHRMRLHRGGDRQANAALHMIAVCRMRYHQPTIDYVKRRLSEGLSKKDVLRCLKRFIAREVYHDLKTDLGLT
;
A
#
# COMPACT_ATOMS: atom_id res chain seq x y z
N MET A 1 61.06 -23.47 -12.87
CA MET A 1 59.85 -23.15 -13.65
C MET A 1 58.67 -23.20 -12.70
N SER A 2 58.33 -22.07 -12.08
CA SER A 2 57.21 -21.97 -11.15
C SER A 2 55.95 -21.72 -11.96
N ASN A 3 55.08 -22.73 -12.02
CA ASN A 3 53.82 -22.64 -12.74
C ASN A 3 52.85 -21.78 -11.92
N ASN A 4 52.59 -20.58 -12.41
CA ASN A 4 51.75 -19.58 -11.76
C ASN A 4 50.29 -20.02 -11.97
N ALA A 5 49.70 -20.66 -10.97
CA ALA A 5 48.27 -20.90 -10.94
C ALA A 5 47.57 -19.54 -10.85
N GLN A 6 47.13 -19.01 -12.00
CA GLN A 6 46.19 -17.90 -12.04
C GLN A 6 44.91 -18.36 -11.38
N THR A 7 44.73 -18.01 -10.10
CA THR A 7 43.45 -18.06 -9.43
C THR A 7 42.53 -17.11 -10.18
N THR A 8 41.70 -17.63 -11.09
CA THR A 8 40.68 -16.85 -11.78
C THR A 8 39.74 -16.33 -10.70
N GLN A 9 39.89 -15.06 -10.31
CA GLN A 9 38.99 -14.41 -9.37
C GLN A 9 37.59 -14.54 -9.93
N ALA A 10 36.69 -15.16 -9.15
CA ALA A 10 35.29 -15.24 -9.52
C ALA A 10 34.76 -13.82 -9.75
N VAL A 11 34.25 -13.56 -10.95
CA VAL A 11 33.66 -12.27 -11.31
C VAL A 11 32.47 -12.05 -10.38
N ILE A 12 32.42 -10.89 -9.73
CA ILE A 12 31.28 -10.49 -8.90
C ILE A 12 30.29 -9.75 -9.80
N VAL A 13 29.02 -10.14 -9.73
CA VAL A 13 27.94 -9.67 -10.59
C VAL A 13 26.93 -8.87 -9.78
N ILE A 14 26.57 -7.69 -10.29
CA ILE A 14 25.48 -6.86 -9.77
C ILE A 14 24.37 -6.86 -10.82
N GLY A 15 23.19 -7.33 -10.43
CA GLY A 15 22.02 -7.35 -11.30
C GLY A 15 21.19 -6.08 -11.23
N GLY A 16 20.46 -5.78 -12.30
CA GLY A 16 19.43 -4.75 -12.34
C GLY A 16 18.19 -5.27 -13.05
N ILE A 17 17.01 -4.95 -12.53
CA ILE A 17 15.73 -5.41 -13.07
C ILE A 17 14.77 -4.23 -13.24
N ASP A 18 14.27 -4.09 -14.46
CA ASP A 18 13.06 -3.34 -14.77
C ASP A 18 11.93 -4.32 -15.11
N ALA A 19 10.76 -4.11 -14.49
CA ALA A 19 9.68 -5.09 -14.50
C ALA A 19 8.42 -4.54 -15.17
N HIS A 20 8.00 -5.21 -16.23
CA HIS A 20 6.76 -4.98 -16.97
C HIS A 20 5.78 -6.16 -16.84
N ALA A 21 4.58 -6.00 -17.39
CA ALA A 21 3.49 -6.96 -17.23
C ALA A 21 3.83 -8.36 -17.74
N ASP A 22 4.46 -8.45 -18.92
CA ASP A 22 4.73 -9.71 -19.60
C ASP A 22 6.21 -10.11 -19.56
N THR A 23 7.10 -9.12 -19.38
CA THR A 23 8.54 -9.30 -19.41
C THR A 23 9.23 -8.52 -18.30
N HIS A 24 10.41 -9.00 -17.89
CA HIS A 24 11.32 -8.31 -16.99
C HIS A 24 12.66 -8.19 -17.69
N HIS A 25 13.15 -6.97 -17.86
CA HIS A 25 14.46 -6.72 -18.42
C HIS A 25 15.51 -6.85 -17.33
N VAL A 26 16.55 -7.65 -17.58
CA VAL A 26 17.63 -7.89 -16.62
C VAL A 26 18.94 -7.41 -17.22
N VAL A 27 19.76 -6.73 -16.42
CA VAL A 27 21.11 -6.27 -16.77
C VAL A 27 22.10 -6.83 -15.77
N ALA A 28 23.27 -7.27 -16.25
CA ALA A 28 24.39 -7.73 -15.45
C ALA A 28 25.55 -6.74 -15.52
N LEU A 29 26.05 -6.28 -14.37
CA LEU A 29 27.25 -5.46 -14.26
C LEU A 29 28.35 -6.19 -13.49
N ASP A 30 29.62 -5.88 -13.77
CA ASP A 30 30.72 -6.20 -12.86
C ASP A 30 30.89 -5.11 -11.77
N THR A 31 31.87 -5.31 -10.88
CA THR A 31 32.19 -4.37 -9.78
C THR A 31 32.74 -3.03 -10.25
N THR A 32 33.16 -2.91 -11.51
CA THR A 32 33.58 -1.64 -12.12
C THR A 32 32.40 -0.90 -12.77
N GLY A 33 31.24 -1.55 -12.87
CA GLY A 33 30.05 -1.03 -13.53
C GLY A 33 30.07 -1.24 -15.05
N LYS A 34 30.94 -2.12 -15.56
CA LYS A 34 30.92 -2.55 -16.96
C LYS A 34 29.75 -3.50 -17.17
N ILE A 35 29.02 -3.31 -18.27
CA ILE A 35 27.93 -4.21 -18.66
C ILE A 35 28.53 -5.54 -19.15
N LEU A 36 28.08 -6.64 -18.56
CA LEU A 36 28.42 -8.01 -18.94
C LEU A 36 27.39 -8.58 -19.92
N GLY A 37 26.14 -8.12 -19.82
CA GLY A 37 25.06 -8.41 -20.75
C GLY A 37 23.74 -7.85 -20.26
N ASP A 38 22.74 -7.91 -21.13
CA ASP A 38 21.35 -7.57 -20.85
C ASP A 38 20.41 -8.50 -21.63
N HIS A 39 19.29 -8.89 -21.01
CA HIS A 39 18.34 -9.81 -21.63
C HIS A 39 16.92 -9.70 -21.02
N PRO A 40 15.85 -9.78 -21.82
CA PRO A 40 14.48 -9.84 -21.32
C PRO A 40 14.05 -11.27 -20.97
N PHE A 41 13.28 -11.43 -19.89
CA PHE A 41 12.72 -12.71 -19.47
C PHE A 41 11.20 -12.62 -19.30
N PRO A 42 10.44 -13.68 -19.60
CA PRO A 42 9.00 -13.68 -19.35
C PRO A 42 8.66 -13.52 -17.86
N ALA A 43 7.59 -12.78 -17.55
CA ALA A 43 7.07 -12.59 -16.20
C ALA A 43 6.37 -13.87 -15.68
N SER A 44 7.15 -14.94 -15.45
CA SER A 44 6.67 -16.26 -15.05
C SER A 44 7.67 -16.95 -14.13
N SER A 45 7.23 -17.94 -13.36
CA SER A 45 8.13 -18.69 -12.46
C SER A 45 9.31 -19.33 -13.20
N ARG A 46 9.13 -19.73 -14.47
CA ARG A 46 10.23 -20.23 -15.31
C ARG A 46 11.16 -19.08 -15.69
N GLY A 47 10.62 -17.97 -16.19
CA GLY A 47 11.43 -16.80 -16.56
C GLY A 47 12.22 -16.21 -15.38
N TYR A 48 11.72 -16.29 -14.14
CA TYR A 48 12.45 -15.86 -12.95
C TYR A 48 13.68 -16.74 -12.67
N ARG A 49 13.53 -18.06 -12.81
CA ARG A 49 14.66 -19.01 -12.73
C ARG A 49 15.66 -18.76 -13.85
N ASP A 50 15.17 -18.66 -15.08
CA ASP A 50 16.02 -18.44 -16.26
C ASP A 50 16.82 -17.12 -16.12
N ALA A 51 16.22 -16.07 -15.56
CA ALA A 51 16.89 -14.80 -15.27
C ALA A 51 18.01 -14.94 -14.23
N LEU A 52 17.75 -15.66 -13.13
CA LEU A 52 18.74 -15.90 -12.08
C LEU A 52 19.90 -16.77 -12.58
N ASP A 53 19.58 -17.85 -13.29
CA ASP A 53 20.57 -18.73 -13.92
C ASP A 53 21.41 -17.98 -14.96
N TRP A 54 20.80 -17.07 -15.72
CA TRP A 54 21.51 -16.22 -16.66
C TRP A 54 22.47 -15.24 -15.98
N LEU A 55 22.07 -14.59 -14.88
CA LEU A 55 22.97 -13.76 -14.08
C LEU A 55 24.16 -14.57 -13.52
N ALA A 56 23.89 -15.78 -13.03
CA ALA A 56 24.90 -16.66 -12.45
C ALA A 56 25.96 -17.15 -13.47
N LYS A 57 25.64 -17.15 -14.78
CA LYS A 57 26.63 -17.47 -15.83
C LYS A 57 27.77 -16.45 -15.92
N PHE A 58 27.55 -15.22 -15.48
CA PHE A 58 28.57 -14.17 -15.49
C PHE A 58 29.48 -14.21 -14.26
N GLY A 59 29.08 -14.90 -13.17
CA GLY A 59 29.85 -14.99 -11.94
C GLY A 59 28.99 -15.08 -10.67
N LEU A 60 29.59 -14.75 -9.53
CA LEU A 60 28.92 -14.75 -8.23
C LEU A 60 28.05 -13.50 -8.09
N ILE A 61 26.74 -13.70 -7.90
CA ILE A 61 25.79 -12.60 -7.72
C ILE A 61 25.97 -12.02 -6.31
N ASP A 62 26.32 -10.74 -6.22
CA ASP A 62 26.39 -9.99 -4.96
C ASP A 62 25.01 -9.48 -4.56
N LYS A 63 24.39 -8.67 -5.44
CA LYS A 63 23.03 -8.13 -5.22
C LYS A 63 22.32 -7.78 -6.51
N ILE A 64 21.00 -7.61 -6.43
CA ILE A 64 20.15 -7.23 -7.54
C ILE A 64 19.32 -5.98 -7.18
N GLY A 65 19.48 -4.91 -7.94
CA GLY A 65 18.63 -3.73 -7.85
C GLY A 65 17.34 -3.89 -8.66
N VAL A 66 16.18 -3.59 -8.05
CA VAL A 66 14.87 -3.67 -8.73
C VAL A 66 14.17 -2.32 -8.65
N GLU A 67 13.73 -1.75 -9.77
CA GLU A 67 13.15 -0.38 -9.82
C GLU A 67 11.98 -0.17 -8.84
N SER A 68 11.06 -1.12 -8.80
CA SER A 68 10.01 -1.18 -7.77
C SER A 68 9.80 -2.63 -7.42
N THR A 69 9.71 -2.95 -6.14
CA THR A 69 9.57 -4.34 -5.69
C THR A 69 8.12 -4.80 -5.57
N GLY A 70 7.17 -3.90 -5.84
CA GLY A 70 5.75 -4.19 -5.94
C GLY A 70 5.27 -4.34 -7.38
N SER A 71 3.94 -4.32 -7.57
CA SER A 71 3.30 -4.37 -8.89
C SER A 71 3.85 -5.49 -9.79
N TYR A 72 4.46 -5.14 -10.93
CA TYR A 72 4.96 -6.10 -11.92
C TYR A 72 6.17 -6.89 -11.42
N ALA A 73 7.01 -6.30 -10.57
CA ALA A 73 8.18 -7.01 -10.03
C ALA A 73 7.86 -7.86 -8.79
N ALA A 74 6.62 -7.85 -8.30
CA ALA A 74 6.27 -8.55 -7.06
C ALA A 74 6.58 -10.06 -7.14
N GLY A 75 6.36 -10.67 -8.31
CA GLY A 75 6.65 -12.09 -8.54
C GLY A 75 8.15 -12.39 -8.49
N ILE A 76 8.95 -11.70 -9.31
CA ILE A 76 10.40 -11.93 -9.39
C ILE A 76 11.10 -11.55 -8.08
N THR A 77 10.64 -10.50 -7.39
CA THR A 77 11.21 -10.09 -6.10
C THR A 77 11.04 -11.20 -5.05
N ARG A 78 9.85 -11.81 -4.95
CA ARG A 78 9.62 -12.95 -4.03
C ARG A 78 10.55 -14.12 -4.36
N PHE A 79 10.62 -14.47 -5.64
CA PHE A 79 11.48 -15.55 -6.11
C PHE A 79 12.96 -15.31 -5.76
N LEU A 80 13.47 -14.11 -5.96
CA LEU A 80 14.86 -13.75 -5.65
C LEU A 80 15.14 -13.81 -4.14
N LEU A 81 14.23 -13.26 -3.32
CA LEU A 81 14.34 -13.33 -1.86
C LEU A 81 14.28 -14.78 -1.34
N GLU A 82 13.37 -15.60 -1.88
CA GLU A 82 13.27 -17.04 -1.55
C GLU A 82 14.52 -17.83 -1.99
N SER A 83 15.20 -17.37 -3.04
CA SER A 83 16.46 -17.94 -3.53
C SER A 83 17.69 -17.45 -2.74
N GLY A 84 17.51 -16.65 -1.69
CA GLY A 84 18.60 -16.13 -0.85
C GLY A 84 19.42 -15.01 -1.47
N VAL A 85 18.91 -14.35 -2.53
CA VAL A 85 19.59 -13.24 -3.20
C VAL A 85 19.39 -11.94 -2.43
N ASP A 86 20.45 -11.13 -2.29
CA ASP A 86 20.36 -9.76 -1.77
C ASP A 86 19.64 -8.88 -2.79
N VAL A 87 18.43 -8.44 -2.48
CA VAL A 87 17.60 -7.59 -3.34
C VAL A 87 17.51 -6.20 -2.74
N VAL A 88 17.78 -5.18 -3.56
CA VAL A 88 17.69 -3.77 -3.18
C VAL A 88 16.56 -3.11 -3.98
N GLU A 89 15.61 -2.49 -3.27
CA GLU A 89 14.59 -1.66 -3.91
C GLU A 89 15.19 -0.31 -4.35
N VAL A 90 15.12 -0.05 -5.64
CA VAL A 90 15.64 1.16 -6.26
C VAL A 90 14.51 2.14 -6.50
N ASN A 91 13.99 2.71 -5.41
CA ASN A 91 12.98 3.76 -5.49
C ASN A 91 13.47 4.90 -6.42
N GLN A 92 12.71 5.20 -7.49
CA GLN A 92 13.02 6.32 -8.37
C GLN A 92 12.38 7.62 -7.87
N PRO A 93 13.15 8.54 -7.27
CA PRO A 93 12.84 9.95 -7.37
C PRO A 93 13.88 10.58 -8.29
N HIS A 94 13.62 10.76 -9.59
CA HIS A 94 14.16 11.88 -10.39
C HIS A 94 13.56 11.89 -11.82
N PRO A 95 12.50 12.70 -12.07
CA PRO A 95 11.94 12.91 -13.41
C PRO A 95 12.94 13.45 -14.44
N HIS A 96 14.00 14.15 -13.99
CA HIS A 96 14.94 14.85 -14.86
C HIS A 96 15.89 13.94 -15.66
N LEU A 97 16.09 12.69 -15.24
CA LEU A 97 16.92 11.72 -15.98
C LEU A 97 16.16 11.14 -17.20
N ARG A 98 14.85 10.89 -17.06
CA ARG A 98 13.99 10.35 -18.14
C ARG A 98 13.87 11.29 -19.34
N ALA A 99 13.95 12.60 -19.12
CA ALA A 99 13.76 13.60 -20.18
C ALA A 99 14.90 13.65 -21.22
N ARG A 100 16.07 13.05 -20.95
CA ARG A 100 17.27 13.17 -21.81
C ARG A 100 17.64 11.92 -22.61
N ARG A 101 17.09 10.75 -22.29
CA ARG A 101 17.57 9.46 -22.86
C ARG A 101 16.51 8.63 -23.60
N GLY A 102 15.25 9.05 -23.62
CA GLY A 102 14.17 8.24 -24.20
C GLY A 102 13.73 7.11 -23.27
N LYS A 103 12.67 6.39 -23.66
CA LYS A 103 12.13 5.24 -22.92
C LYS A 103 12.73 3.96 -23.51
N ASP A 104 13.61 3.30 -22.75
CA ASP A 104 14.17 2.00 -23.08
C ASP A 104 14.30 1.20 -21.78
N ASP A 105 13.67 0.03 -21.75
CA ASP A 105 13.55 -0.82 -20.57
C ASP A 105 14.94 -1.34 -20.12
N SER A 106 15.92 -1.45 -21.04
CA SER A 106 17.31 -1.80 -20.71
C SER A 106 18.00 -0.69 -19.90
N ILE A 107 17.67 0.59 -20.17
CA ILE A 107 18.23 1.74 -19.45
C ILE A 107 17.75 1.77 -18.00
N ASP A 108 16.47 1.47 -17.75
CA ASP A 108 15.92 1.47 -16.40
C ASP A 108 16.48 0.30 -15.57
N ALA A 109 16.66 -0.90 -16.18
CA ALA A 109 17.33 -2.03 -15.55
C ALA A 109 18.82 -1.72 -15.25
N GLU A 110 19.56 -1.12 -16.18
CA GLU A 110 20.94 -0.69 -15.96
C GLU A 110 21.03 0.35 -14.84
N ALA A 111 20.13 1.33 -14.82
CA ALA A 111 20.08 2.35 -13.78
C ALA A 111 19.80 1.73 -12.40
N ALA A 112 18.97 0.68 -12.34
CA ALA A 112 18.75 -0.08 -11.11
C ALA A 112 20.03 -0.80 -10.64
N ALA A 113 20.72 -1.51 -11.54
CA ALA A 113 22.00 -2.17 -11.24
C ALA A 113 23.04 -1.17 -10.72
N ARG A 114 23.20 -0.03 -11.40
CA ARG A 114 24.20 0.99 -11.03
C ARG A 114 23.95 1.59 -9.66
N LYS A 115 22.68 1.86 -9.31
CA LYS A 115 22.33 2.40 -7.98
C LYS A 115 22.53 1.39 -6.86
N ALA A 116 22.31 0.10 -7.15
CA ALA A 116 22.65 -0.99 -6.23
C ALA A 116 24.17 -1.11 -6.05
N LEU A 117 24.93 -1.12 -7.15
CA LEU A 117 26.40 -1.17 -7.14
C LEU A 117 27.00 -0.01 -6.34
N SER A 118 26.52 1.22 -6.56
CA SER A 118 27.07 2.41 -5.90
C SER A 118 26.65 2.56 -4.43
N GLY A 119 25.78 1.69 -3.91
CA GLY A 119 25.19 1.83 -2.58
C GLY A 119 24.27 3.05 -2.40
N GLN A 120 23.82 3.67 -3.51
CA GLN A 120 22.88 4.80 -3.43
C GLN A 120 21.47 4.32 -3.08
N ALA A 121 21.10 3.13 -3.53
CA ALA A 121 19.89 2.45 -3.09
C ALA A 121 20.24 1.52 -1.92
N THR A 122 19.50 1.66 -0.82
CA THR A 122 19.67 0.87 0.40
C THR A 122 18.35 0.33 0.95
N ALA A 123 17.26 0.53 0.21
CA ALA A 123 15.94 0.15 0.67
C ALA A 123 15.78 -1.37 0.58
N ILE A 124 15.55 -2.00 1.72
CA ILE A 124 15.22 -3.42 1.79
C ILE A 124 13.75 -3.61 1.34
N PRO A 125 13.49 -4.49 0.36
CA PRO A 125 12.15 -4.79 -0.11
C PRO A 125 11.23 -5.26 1.02
N LYS A 126 9.94 -5.01 0.86
CA LYS A 126 8.95 -5.55 1.78
C LYS A 126 8.76 -7.05 1.51
N VAL A 127 8.83 -7.87 2.56
CA VAL A 127 8.46 -9.28 2.47
C VAL A 127 6.94 -9.38 2.26
N THR A 128 6.55 -10.02 1.16
CA THR A 128 5.14 -10.17 0.75
C THR A 128 4.74 -11.64 0.61
N THR A 129 5.42 -12.54 1.33
CA THR A 129 5.11 -13.98 1.40
C THR A 129 4.38 -14.36 2.71
N GLY A 130 4.39 -13.47 3.71
CA GLY A 130 3.79 -13.71 5.02
C GLY A 130 2.37 -13.17 5.19
N VAL A 131 1.86 -13.26 6.43
CA VAL A 131 0.49 -12.85 6.80
C VAL A 131 0.16 -11.39 6.46
N VAL A 132 1.16 -10.50 6.44
CA VAL A 132 0.96 -9.11 6.02
C VAL A 132 0.47 -8.97 4.58
N GLU A 133 0.88 -9.88 3.69
CA GLU A 133 0.36 -9.90 2.32
C GLU A 133 -1.12 -10.32 2.29
N SER A 134 -1.53 -11.24 3.16
CA SER A 134 -2.95 -11.62 3.31
C SER A 134 -3.80 -10.42 3.70
N PHE A 135 -3.33 -9.56 4.62
CA PHE A 135 -4.02 -8.30 4.91
C PHE A 135 -4.15 -7.41 3.68
N ARG A 136 -3.08 -7.28 2.89
CA ARG A 136 -3.07 -6.43 1.69
C ARG A 136 -4.10 -6.90 0.67
N VAL A 137 -4.16 -8.20 0.40
CA VAL A 137 -5.08 -8.79 -0.59
C VAL A 137 -6.53 -8.69 -0.12
N LEU A 138 -6.84 -9.06 1.12
CA LEU A 138 -8.18 -8.93 1.68
C LEU A 138 -8.65 -7.47 1.68
N ARG A 139 -7.77 -6.55 2.08
CA ARG A 139 -8.10 -5.13 2.12
C ARG A 139 -8.27 -4.53 0.72
N LEU A 140 -7.52 -5.01 -0.28
CA LEU A 140 -7.72 -4.62 -1.67
C LEU A 140 -9.14 -4.98 -2.15
N ALA A 141 -9.59 -6.21 -1.90
CA ALA A 141 -10.94 -6.66 -2.22
C ALA A 141 -12.00 -5.79 -1.51
N ARG A 142 -11.87 -5.64 -0.19
CA ARG A 142 -12.77 -4.80 0.63
C ARG A 142 -12.89 -3.37 0.10
N GLU A 143 -11.77 -2.72 -0.18
CA GLU A 143 -11.76 -1.33 -0.66
C GLU A 143 -12.40 -1.21 -2.06
N SER A 144 -12.24 -2.23 -2.89
CA SER A 144 -12.95 -2.33 -4.17
C SER A 144 -14.47 -2.42 -3.97
N ALA A 145 -14.92 -3.28 -3.06
CA ALA A 145 -16.33 -3.45 -2.73
C ALA A 145 -16.94 -2.16 -2.15
N VAL A 146 -16.27 -1.52 -1.18
CA VAL A 146 -16.69 -0.24 -0.58
C VAL A 146 -16.86 0.86 -1.62
N ARG A 147 -15.89 1.00 -2.54
CA ARG A 147 -15.97 2.01 -3.62
C ARG A 147 -17.12 1.71 -4.57
N SER A 148 -17.27 0.45 -4.98
CA SER A 148 -18.36 0.01 -5.87
C SER A 148 -19.72 0.22 -5.23
N ARG A 149 -19.84 -0.09 -3.94
CA ARG A 149 -21.05 0.11 -3.15
C ARG A 149 -21.43 1.58 -3.09
N THR A 150 -20.46 2.44 -2.74
CA THR A 150 -20.66 3.88 -2.66
C THR A 150 -21.09 4.45 -4.00
N ARG A 151 -20.42 4.07 -5.09
CA ARG A 151 -20.79 4.48 -6.45
C ARG A 151 -22.21 4.06 -6.80
N THR A 152 -22.58 2.83 -6.48
CA THR A 152 -23.93 2.30 -6.78
C THR A 152 -25.01 3.01 -5.96
N ILE A 153 -24.76 3.35 -4.69
CA ILE A 153 -25.67 4.16 -3.87
C ILE A 153 -25.88 5.55 -4.49
N VAL A 154 -24.80 6.20 -4.94
CA VAL A 154 -24.88 7.50 -5.61
C VAL A 154 -25.71 7.39 -6.89
N GLN A 155 -25.44 6.39 -7.75
CA GLN A 155 -26.20 6.16 -8.97
C GLN A 155 -27.68 5.87 -8.72
N LEU A 156 -28.00 5.05 -7.72
CA LEU A 156 -29.37 4.76 -7.30
C LEU A 156 -30.09 6.04 -6.89
N ARG A 157 -29.45 6.89 -6.08
CA ARG A 157 -30.01 8.18 -5.67
C ARG A 157 -30.18 9.14 -6.84
N SER A 158 -29.20 9.20 -7.76
CA SER A 158 -29.30 10.03 -8.97
C SER A 158 -30.47 9.59 -9.86
N LEU A 159 -30.68 8.28 -10.04
CA LEU A 159 -31.80 7.76 -10.82
C LEU A 159 -33.16 8.09 -10.18
N LEU A 160 -33.25 8.12 -8.85
CA LEU A 160 -34.48 8.52 -8.15
C LEU A 160 -34.86 9.99 -8.39
N VAL A 161 -33.89 10.87 -8.65
CA VAL A 161 -34.17 12.28 -8.93
C VAL A 161 -35.00 12.44 -10.19
N THR A 162 -34.73 11.64 -11.23
CA THR A 162 -35.41 11.67 -12.53
C THR A 162 -36.46 10.58 -12.71
N ALA A 163 -36.74 9.79 -11.65
CA ALA A 163 -37.73 8.73 -11.69
C ALA A 163 -39.16 9.28 -11.87
N PRO A 164 -40.09 8.50 -12.47
CA PRO A 164 -41.50 8.87 -12.55
C PRO A 164 -42.09 9.23 -11.17
N ALA A 165 -42.91 10.29 -11.11
CA ALA A 165 -43.37 10.91 -9.86
C ALA A 165 -43.94 9.89 -8.84
N ARG A 166 -44.82 9.00 -9.29
CA ARG A 166 -45.40 7.93 -8.46
C ARG A 166 -44.36 7.07 -7.75
N LEU A 167 -43.26 6.74 -8.43
CA LEU A 167 -42.19 5.92 -7.86
C LEU A 167 -41.30 6.74 -6.92
N ARG A 168 -41.00 7.98 -7.30
CA ARG A 168 -40.21 8.91 -6.48
C ARG A 168 -40.90 9.19 -5.15
N GLU A 169 -42.19 9.49 -5.16
CA GLU A 169 -43.01 9.75 -3.97
C GLU A 169 -42.99 8.55 -3.00
N GLN A 170 -43.09 7.32 -3.53
CA GLN A 170 -43.03 6.08 -2.74
C GLN A 170 -41.66 5.78 -2.12
N LEU A 171 -40.58 6.41 -2.61
CA LEU A 171 -39.19 6.11 -2.25
C LEU A 171 -38.47 7.30 -1.58
N THR A 172 -39.23 8.18 -0.91
CA THR A 172 -38.70 9.37 -0.22
C THR A 172 -38.11 9.00 1.14
N GLU A 173 -37.04 8.20 1.16
CA GLU A 173 -36.40 7.74 2.39
C GLU A 173 -35.08 8.47 2.67
N ARG A 174 -34.87 8.94 3.91
CA ARG A 174 -33.59 9.55 4.32
C ARG A 174 -32.49 8.50 4.53
N SER A 175 -32.87 7.32 5.01
CA SER A 175 -31.93 6.23 5.27
C SER A 175 -31.55 5.50 3.99
N ALA A 176 -30.25 5.42 3.69
CA ALA A 176 -29.74 4.65 2.56
C ALA A 176 -30.11 3.16 2.67
N ALA A 177 -30.06 2.58 3.87
CA ALA A 177 -30.36 1.17 4.09
C ALA A 177 -31.84 0.86 3.81
N VAL A 178 -32.75 1.69 4.31
CA VAL A 178 -34.20 1.54 4.07
C VAL A 178 -34.52 1.70 2.59
N LEU A 179 -33.93 2.71 1.94
CA LEU A 179 -34.10 2.95 0.52
C LEU A 179 -33.64 1.76 -0.32
N VAL A 180 -32.45 1.21 -0.03
CA VAL A 180 -31.92 0.02 -0.71
C VAL A 180 -32.85 -1.17 -0.52
N ALA A 181 -33.31 -1.44 0.70
CA ALA A 181 -34.23 -2.55 0.96
C ALA A 181 -35.54 -2.42 0.16
N ARG A 182 -36.15 -1.23 0.13
CA ARG A 182 -37.36 -0.95 -0.67
C ARG A 182 -37.11 -1.14 -2.16
N CYS A 183 -36.02 -0.58 -2.69
CA CYS A 183 -35.65 -0.72 -4.09
C CYS A 183 -35.41 -2.19 -4.47
N ALA A 184 -34.74 -2.97 -3.61
CA ALA A 184 -34.50 -4.41 -3.83
C ALA A 184 -35.79 -5.23 -3.88
N GLY A 185 -36.84 -4.77 -3.19
CA GLY A 185 -38.18 -5.36 -3.16
C GLY A 185 -39.11 -4.94 -4.31
N LEU A 186 -38.72 -4.00 -5.17
CA LEU A 186 -39.55 -3.55 -6.29
C LEU A 186 -39.89 -4.71 -7.23
N ARG A 187 -41.13 -4.74 -7.70
CA ARG A 187 -41.62 -5.74 -8.66
C ARG A 187 -41.88 -5.05 -10.00
N PRO A 188 -40.88 -5.00 -10.91
CA PRO A 188 -41.11 -4.54 -12.27
C PRO A 188 -41.90 -5.60 -13.04
N ASP A 189 -42.82 -5.13 -13.87
CA ASP A 189 -43.43 -5.91 -14.93
C ASP A 189 -42.42 -6.02 -16.09
N LEU A 190 -41.97 -7.23 -16.41
CA LEU A 190 -40.91 -7.46 -17.39
C LEU A 190 -41.43 -7.46 -18.83
N ASP A 191 -42.73 -7.63 -19.02
CA ASP A 191 -43.36 -7.60 -20.34
C ASP A 191 -43.65 -6.16 -20.80
N ARG A 192 -43.49 -5.19 -19.89
CA ARG A 192 -43.76 -3.75 -20.11
C ARG A 192 -42.54 -2.87 -19.87
N LEU A 193 -41.35 -3.31 -20.26
CA LEU A 193 -40.11 -2.53 -20.07
C LEU A 193 -40.01 -1.29 -20.97
N ASP A 194 -40.89 -1.15 -21.95
CA ASP A 194 -41.11 0.07 -22.72
C ASP A 194 -41.81 1.18 -21.89
N ASP A 195 -42.46 0.83 -20.77
CA ASP A 195 -42.97 1.78 -19.77
C ASP A 195 -41.82 2.26 -18.86
N PRO A 196 -41.49 3.58 -18.85
CA PRO A 196 -40.42 4.12 -18.03
C PRO A 196 -40.55 3.79 -16.54
N LEU A 197 -41.76 3.61 -16.02
CA LEU A 197 -41.99 3.19 -14.63
C LEU A 197 -41.41 1.80 -14.36
N GLN A 198 -41.66 0.84 -15.26
CA GLN A 198 -41.20 -0.54 -15.09
C GLN A 198 -39.70 -0.67 -15.35
N ALA A 199 -39.18 0.03 -16.36
CA ALA A 199 -37.76 0.14 -16.62
C ALA A 199 -37.00 0.73 -15.41
N THR A 200 -37.53 1.82 -14.82
CA THR A 200 -36.92 2.44 -13.63
C THR A 200 -36.96 1.50 -12.42
N LYS A 201 -38.08 0.81 -12.17
CA LYS A 201 -38.17 -0.21 -11.11
C LYS A 201 -37.14 -1.32 -11.29
N ARG A 202 -36.96 -1.80 -12.53
CA ARG A 202 -35.98 -2.86 -12.85
C ARG A 202 -34.56 -2.40 -12.57
N ALA A 203 -34.20 -1.18 -13.01
CA ALA A 203 -32.88 -0.60 -12.79
C ALA A 203 -32.59 -0.38 -11.29
N LEU A 204 -33.51 0.24 -10.56
CA LEU A 204 -33.38 0.46 -9.12
C LEU A 204 -33.24 -0.85 -8.34
N ARG A 205 -34.03 -1.88 -8.70
CA ARG A 205 -33.93 -3.21 -8.09
C ARG A 205 -32.56 -3.85 -8.33
N ALA A 206 -32.04 -3.77 -9.55
CA ALA A 206 -30.73 -4.33 -9.87
C ALA A 206 -29.59 -3.63 -9.10
N MET A 207 -29.61 -2.30 -9.04
CA MET A 207 -28.64 -1.51 -8.26
C MET A 207 -28.73 -1.83 -6.77
N ALA A 208 -29.95 -1.92 -6.21
CA ALA A 208 -30.16 -2.21 -4.81
C ALA A 208 -29.66 -3.62 -4.42
N ARG A 209 -29.94 -4.63 -5.24
CA ARG A 209 -29.41 -5.99 -5.03
C ARG A 209 -27.89 -6.03 -5.13
N ARG A 210 -27.30 -5.26 -6.06
CA ARG A 210 -25.84 -5.11 -6.13
C ARG A 210 -25.26 -4.49 -4.86
N ILE A 211 -25.93 -3.49 -4.28
CA ILE A 211 -25.51 -2.90 -3.00
C ILE A 211 -25.56 -3.95 -1.88
N GLN A 212 -26.61 -4.78 -1.81
CA GLN A 212 -26.74 -5.85 -0.81
C GLN A 212 -25.63 -6.90 -0.93
N MET A 213 -25.34 -7.37 -2.14
CA MET A 213 -24.21 -8.31 -2.37
C MET A 213 -22.87 -7.69 -1.96
N LEU A 214 -22.65 -6.41 -2.26
CA LEU A 214 -21.44 -5.71 -1.84
C LEU A 214 -21.38 -5.49 -0.33
N ASP A 215 -22.51 -5.28 0.35
CA ASP A 215 -22.58 -5.22 1.81
C ASP A 215 -22.18 -6.56 2.45
N GLU A 216 -22.67 -7.68 1.90
CA GLU A 216 -22.28 -9.03 2.31
C GLU A 216 -20.77 -9.26 2.13
N GLU A 217 -20.22 -8.98 0.94
CA GLU A 217 -18.79 -9.11 0.64
C GLU A 217 -17.92 -8.27 1.61
N ILE A 218 -18.34 -7.04 1.92
CA ILE A 218 -17.63 -6.17 2.87
C ILE A 218 -17.65 -6.78 4.28
N ASN A 219 -18.81 -7.27 4.75
CA ASN A 219 -18.96 -7.83 6.08
C ASN A 219 -18.16 -9.12 6.27
N GLU A 220 -18.17 -10.01 5.28
CA GLU A 220 -17.38 -11.25 5.27
C GLU A 220 -15.87 -10.95 5.30
N THR A 221 -15.44 -9.96 4.50
CA THR A 221 -14.04 -9.54 4.48
C THR A 221 -13.65 -8.86 5.79
N ASP A 222 -14.53 -8.05 6.39
CA ASP A 222 -14.30 -7.42 7.69
C ASP A 222 -14.18 -8.45 8.83
N ALA A 223 -15.00 -9.50 8.82
CA ALA A 223 -14.90 -10.60 9.77
C ALA A 223 -13.55 -11.35 9.62
N SER A 224 -13.15 -11.63 8.39
CA SER A 224 -11.88 -12.29 8.08
C SER A 224 -10.67 -11.44 8.52
N LEU A 225 -10.70 -10.13 8.23
CA LEU A 225 -9.68 -9.19 8.67
C LEU A 225 -9.61 -9.11 10.19
N LYS A 226 -10.76 -9.05 10.87
CA LYS A 226 -10.82 -9.01 12.34
C LYS A 226 -10.12 -10.21 12.96
N GLN A 227 -10.50 -11.42 12.55
CA GLN A 227 -9.90 -12.65 13.07
C GLN A 227 -8.38 -12.70 12.82
N LEU A 228 -7.95 -12.31 11.62
CA LEU A 228 -6.54 -12.36 11.26
C LEU A 228 -5.71 -11.32 12.03
N VAL A 229 -6.24 -10.11 12.24
CA VAL A 229 -5.59 -9.06 13.01
C VAL A 229 -5.50 -9.44 14.48
N GLU A 230 -6.56 -9.95 15.09
CA GLU A 230 -6.56 -10.32 16.51
C GLU A 230 -5.49 -11.38 16.83
N ARG A 231 -5.22 -12.29 15.88
CA ARG A 231 -4.15 -13.29 16.01
C ARG A 231 -2.76 -12.71 15.76
N THR A 232 -2.63 -11.77 14.83
CA THR A 232 -1.31 -11.29 14.36
C THR A 232 -0.80 -10.08 15.16
N ALA A 233 -1.71 -9.22 15.62
CA ALA A 233 -1.38 -7.95 16.26
C ALA A 233 -2.25 -7.66 17.51
N PRO A 234 -2.23 -8.56 18.51
CA PRO A 234 -3.03 -8.41 19.73
C PRO A 234 -2.62 -7.17 20.55
N THR A 235 -1.33 -6.85 20.62
CA THR A 235 -0.85 -5.68 21.36
C THR A 235 -1.38 -4.40 20.74
N LEU A 236 -1.29 -4.28 19.41
CA LEU A 236 -1.78 -3.12 18.67
C LEU A 236 -3.30 -2.93 18.79
N THR A 237 -4.07 -4.02 18.70
CA THR A 237 -5.54 -3.96 18.81
C THR A 237 -6.07 -3.75 20.22
N SER A 238 -5.27 -4.01 21.24
CA SER A 238 -5.62 -3.65 22.63
C SER A 238 -5.74 -2.13 22.85
N LYS A 239 -5.13 -1.32 21.97
CA LYS A 239 -5.09 0.13 22.14
C LYS A 239 -6.39 0.80 21.73
N LEU A 240 -6.77 1.85 22.48
CA LEU A 240 -7.99 2.59 22.21
C LEU A 240 -8.00 3.17 20.78
N ALA A 241 -9.14 2.97 20.10
CA ALA A 241 -9.45 3.43 18.76
C ALA A 241 -8.68 2.74 17.61
N ILE A 242 -7.90 1.69 17.90
CA ILE A 242 -7.24 0.88 16.88
C ILE A 242 -8.10 -0.35 16.58
N GLY A 243 -9.06 -0.19 15.67
CA GLY A 243 -9.86 -1.32 15.16
C GLY A 243 -9.15 -2.12 14.06
N PRO A 244 -9.73 -3.25 13.62
CA PRO A 244 -9.10 -4.16 12.64
C PRO A 244 -8.65 -3.48 11.35
N GLY A 245 -9.46 -2.58 10.78
CA GLY A 245 -9.09 -1.86 9.56
C GLY A 245 -7.89 -0.92 9.74
N HIS A 246 -7.77 -0.27 10.91
CA HIS A 246 -6.60 0.57 11.22
C HIS A 246 -5.35 -0.29 11.39
N ALA A 247 -5.45 -1.37 12.17
CA ALA A 247 -4.35 -2.29 12.41
C ALA A 247 -3.85 -2.94 11.11
N ALA A 248 -4.76 -3.48 10.28
CA ALA A 248 -4.42 -4.07 8.99
C ALA A 248 -3.68 -3.07 8.08
N GLN A 249 -4.14 -1.82 7.98
CA GLN A 249 -3.41 -0.79 7.22
C GLN A 249 -2.00 -0.56 7.78
N LEU A 250 -1.85 -0.42 9.09
CA LEU A 250 -0.56 -0.13 9.71
C LEU A 250 0.43 -1.30 9.54
N LEU A 251 -0.05 -2.54 9.65
CA LEU A 251 0.69 -3.77 9.34
C LEU A 251 1.15 -3.79 7.88
N ILE A 252 0.24 -3.49 6.93
CA ILE A 252 0.57 -3.38 5.50
C ILE A 252 1.65 -2.33 5.28
N THR A 253 1.56 -1.15 5.91
CA THR A 253 2.54 -0.08 5.75
C THR A 253 3.90 -0.49 6.29
N ALA A 254 3.95 -1.05 7.50
CA ALA A 254 5.19 -1.52 8.12
C ALA A 254 5.86 -2.61 7.28
N GLY A 255 5.08 -3.62 6.87
CA GLY A 255 5.61 -4.86 6.30
C GLY A 255 5.85 -5.92 7.39
N GLN A 256 5.89 -7.19 6.97
CA GLN A 256 6.21 -8.30 7.87
C GLN A 256 7.62 -8.15 8.46
N ASN A 257 8.58 -7.77 7.62
CA ASN A 257 9.96 -7.45 7.95
C ASN A 257 10.10 -6.00 8.44
N ILE A 258 9.44 -5.66 9.55
CA ILE A 258 9.43 -4.28 10.10
C ILE A 258 10.83 -3.77 10.47
N GLU A 259 11.81 -4.63 10.72
CA GLU A 259 13.23 -4.32 10.94
C GLU A 259 13.90 -3.57 9.78
N ARG A 260 13.31 -3.64 8.56
CA ARG A 260 13.70 -2.77 7.43
C ARG A 260 13.54 -1.28 7.75
N LEU A 261 12.73 -0.95 8.76
CA LEU A 261 12.54 0.40 9.27
C LEU A 261 13.44 0.60 10.50
N HIS A 262 14.59 1.23 10.30
CA HIS A 262 15.61 1.36 11.35
C HIS A 262 15.22 2.21 12.58
N SER A 263 14.05 2.86 12.58
CA SER A 263 13.57 3.66 13.72
C SER A 263 12.09 3.99 13.66
N GLU A 264 11.51 4.36 14.81
CA GLU A 264 10.16 4.96 14.87
C GLU A 264 10.04 6.22 14.01
N ALA A 265 11.13 6.96 13.79
CA ALA A 265 11.15 8.14 12.94
C ALA A 265 11.04 7.77 11.46
N ALA A 266 11.67 6.66 11.04
CA ALA A 266 11.52 6.11 9.70
C ALA A 266 10.06 5.68 9.45
N PHE A 267 9.44 4.98 10.39
CA PHE A 267 8.03 4.62 10.31
C PHE A 267 7.09 5.84 10.25
N ALA A 268 7.32 6.85 11.10
CA ALA A 268 6.55 8.09 11.07
C ALA A 268 6.68 8.84 9.72
N ARG A 269 7.87 8.81 9.10
CA ARG A 269 8.10 9.39 7.77
C ARG A 269 7.35 8.61 6.69
N LEU A 270 7.39 7.27 6.76
CA LEU A 270 6.64 6.38 5.86
C LEU A 270 5.13 6.62 5.96
N CYS A 271 4.59 6.81 7.16
CA CYS A 271 3.17 7.14 7.39
C CYS A 271 2.82 8.61 7.05
N GLY A 272 3.77 9.44 6.62
CA GLY A 272 3.56 10.85 6.30
C GLY A 272 3.18 11.72 7.51
N VAL A 273 3.57 11.30 8.72
CA VAL A 273 3.28 12.03 9.99
C VAL A 273 4.53 12.60 10.66
N ALA A 274 5.71 12.38 10.08
CA ALA A 274 6.92 13.07 10.49
C ALA A 274 6.78 14.59 10.23
N PRO A 275 7.00 15.46 11.23
CA PRO A 275 6.98 16.90 11.02
C PRO A 275 8.17 17.33 10.15
N ILE A 276 7.94 18.22 9.18
CA ILE A 276 9.01 18.81 8.36
C ILE A 276 9.21 20.27 8.79
N PRO A 277 10.42 20.69 9.20
CA PRO A 277 10.73 22.08 9.46
C PRO A 277 10.59 22.94 8.19
N VAL A 278 10.03 24.15 8.30
CA VAL A 278 9.90 25.13 7.19
C VAL A 278 10.48 26.48 7.58
N SER A 279 11.44 26.48 8.48
CA SER A 279 12.02 27.72 8.98
C SER A 279 13.53 27.59 9.11
N SER A 280 14.22 28.58 8.56
CA SER A 280 15.67 28.78 8.65
C SER A 280 16.04 29.89 9.66
N GLY A 281 15.08 30.38 10.46
CA GLY A 281 15.26 31.48 11.43
C GLY A 281 14.54 31.23 12.76
N LYS A 282 14.28 32.30 13.56
CA LYS A 282 13.74 32.25 14.94
C LYS A 282 12.30 31.72 15.09
N THR A 283 11.65 31.27 14.01
CA THR A 283 10.30 30.69 14.06
C THR A 283 10.40 29.17 13.98
N HIS A 284 9.62 28.44 14.77
CA HIS A 284 9.56 26.97 14.70
C HIS A 284 8.26 26.54 14.04
N ARG A 285 8.20 26.60 12.70
CA ARG A 285 7.01 26.20 11.93
C ARG A 285 7.23 24.85 11.27
N MET A 286 6.31 23.93 11.54
CA MET A 286 6.29 22.60 10.91
C MET A 286 5.22 22.55 9.81
N ARG A 287 5.54 21.92 8.67
CA ARG A 287 4.54 21.57 7.65
C ARG A 287 4.21 20.09 7.65
N LEU A 288 3.08 19.80 7.00
CA LEU A 288 2.65 18.46 6.64
C LEU A 288 3.62 17.82 5.64
N HIS A 289 3.97 16.56 5.89
CA HIS A 289 4.65 15.72 4.90
C HIS A 289 3.66 15.33 3.78
N ARG A 290 3.94 15.73 2.54
CA ARG A 290 3.09 15.42 1.36
C ARG A 290 3.43 14.07 0.71
N GLY A 291 4.50 13.41 1.12
CA GLY A 291 4.78 12.02 0.73
C GLY A 291 4.28 11.00 1.76
N GLY A 292 4.63 9.73 1.55
CA GLY A 292 4.29 8.62 2.43
C GLY A 292 2.93 7.97 2.14
N ASP A 293 2.63 6.91 2.88
CA ASP A 293 1.39 6.16 2.80
C ASP A 293 0.22 6.99 3.33
N ARG A 294 -0.63 7.45 2.40
CA ARG A 294 -1.78 8.30 2.71
C ARG A 294 -2.89 7.56 3.45
N GLN A 295 -2.99 6.25 3.27
CA GLN A 295 -3.98 5.46 3.97
C GLN A 295 -3.54 5.21 5.42
N ALA A 296 -2.25 4.96 5.67
CA ALA A 296 -1.69 4.94 7.02
C ALA A 296 -1.89 6.29 7.74
N ASN A 297 -1.66 7.38 7.02
CA ASN A 297 -1.89 8.74 7.51
C ASN A 297 -3.34 8.98 7.93
N ALA A 298 -4.30 8.46 7.15
CA ALA A 298 -5.73 8.53 7.43
C ALA A 298 -6.11 7.66 8.63
N ALA A 299 -5.57 6.45 8.74
CA ALA A 299 -5.77 5.58 9.92
C ALA A 299 -5.30 6.27 11.20
N LEU A 300 -4.07 6.82 11.21
CA LEU A 300 -3.53 7.57 12.35
C LEU A 300 -4.37 8.82 12.69
N HIS A 301 -4.92 9.48 11.66
CA HIS A 301 -5.81 10.61 11.87
C HIS A 301 -7.11 10.20 12.56
N MET A 302 -7.76 9.11 12.11
CA MET A 302 -8.99 8.62 12.72
C MET A 302 -8.78 8.15 14.16
N ILE A 303 -7.68 7.43 14.42
CA ILE A 303 -7.29 7.04 15.79
C ILE A 303 -7.15 8.31 16.66
N ALA A 304 -6.45 9.33 16.17
CA ALA A 304 -6.28 10.58 16.92
C ALA A 304 -7.62 11.26 17.23
N VAL A 305 -8.50 11.39 16.24
CA VAL A 305 -9.83 12.01 16.40
C VAL A 305 -10.66 11.27 17.45
N CYS A 306 -10.67 9.94 17.42
CA CYS A 306 -11.36 9.13 18.42
C CYS A 306 -10.74 9.30 19.81
N ARG A 307 -9.41 9.26 19.93
CA ARG A 307 -8.72 9.43 21.22
C ARG A 307 -8.93 10.82 21.82
N MET A 308 -9.07 11.87 21.00
CA MET A 308 -9.43 13.21 21.48
C MET A 308 -10.81 13.28 22.14
N ARG A 309 -11.66 12.27 21.93
CA ARG A 309 -13.00 12.20 22.53
C ARG A 309 -13.08 11.20 23.69
N TYR A 310 -12.32 10.11 23.64
CA TYR A 310 -12.50 8.97 24.53
C TYR A 310 -11.25 8.54 25.32
N HIS A 311 -10.07 9.11 25.05
CA HIS A 311 -8.83 8.75 25.75
C HIS A 311 -8.41 9.87 26.70
N GLN A 312 -8.59 9.66 28.01
CA GLN A 312 -8.35 10.68 29.02
C GLN A 312 -6.94 11.32 28.93
N PRO A 313 -5.84 10.56 28.81
CA PRO A 313 -4.51 11.17 28.63
C PRO A 313 -4.38 12.03 27.36
N THR A 314 -5.06 11.66 26.27
CA THR A 314 -5.07 12.48 25.05
C THR A 314 -5.91 13.73 25.22
N ILE A 315 -7.04 13.66 25.92
CA ILE A 315 -7.89 14.82 26.24
C ILE A 315 -7.08 15.85 27.05
N ASP A 316 -6.38 15.40 28.08
CA ASP A 316 -5.58 16.28 28.94
C ASP A 316 -4.39 16.88 28.19
N TYR A 317 -3.73 16.08 27.35
CA TYR A 317 -2.70 16.59 26.43
C TYR A 317 -3.24 17.67 25.50
N VAL A 318 -4.42 17.46 24.91
CA VAL A 318 -5.05 18.43 24.00
C VAL A 318 -5.36 19.73 24.75
N LYS A 319 -6.01 19.65 25.92
CA LYS A 319 -6.32 20.83 26.75
C LYS A 319 -5.06 21.63 27.06
N ARG A 320 -3.99 20.96 27.52
CA ARG A 320 -2.71 21.59 27.83
C ARG A 320 -2.05 22.25 26.63
N ARG A 321 -2.00 21.58 25.47
CA ARG A 321 -1.37 22.17 24.27
C ARG A 321 -2.18 23.35 23.71
N LEU A 322 -3.50 23.33 23.83
CA LEU A 322 -4.34 24.47 23.46
C LEU A 322 -4.09 25.67 24.39
N SER A 323 -3.92 25.46 25.70
CA SER A 323 -3.57 26.55 26.63
C SER A 323 -2.16 27.11 26.41
N GLU A 324 -1.25 26.33 25.82
CA GLU A 324 0.09 26.77 25.39
C GLU A 324 0.06 27.54 24.05
N GLY A 325 -1.11 27.80 23.46
CA GLY A 325 -1.27 28.59 22.24
C GLY A 325 -1.15 27.82 20.93
N LEU A 326 -1.05 26.48 20.95
CA LEU A 326 -1.04 25.68 19.73
C LEU A 326 -2.45 25.63 19.11
N SER A 327 -2.53 25.67 17.78
CA SER A 327 -3.80 25.44 17.10
C SER A 327 -4.22 23.97 17.20
N LYS A 328 -5.53 23.69 17.09
CA LYS A 328 -6.06 22.32 17.02
C LYS A 328 -5.37 21.47 15.93
N LYS A 329 -4.97 22.10 14.82
CA LYS A 329 -4.23 21.42 13.73
C LYS A 329 -2.83 21.03 14.15
N ASP A 330 -2.15 21.85 14.94
CA ASP A 330 -0.80 21.55 15.46
C ASP A 330 -0.85 20.43 16.49
N VAL A 331 -1.80 20.49 17.42
CA VAL A 331 -2.05 19.42 18.40
C VAL A 331 -2.32 18.09 17.70
N LEU A 332 -3.16 18.08 16.65
CA LEU A 332 -3.46 16.87 15.91
C LEU A 332 -2.24 16.28 15.19
N ARG A 333 -1.30 17.11 14.69
CA ARG A 333 -0.05 16.63 14.11
C ARG A 333 0.83 15.96 15.17
N CYS A 334 0.94 16.57 16.35
CA CYS A 334 1.67 15.99 17.48
C CYS A 334 1.07 14.64 17.87
N LEU A 335 -0.26 14.55 18.01
CA LEU A 335 -0.95 13.31 18.33
C LEU A 335 -0.68 12.20 17.31
N LYS A 336 -0.77 12.51 16.00
CA LYS A 336 -0.47 11.52 14.96
C LYS A 336 0.98 11.00 15.03
N ARG A 337 1.95 11.87 15.37
CA ARG A 337 3.34 11.46 15.56
C ARG A 337 3.53 10.57 16.79
N PHE A 338 2.85 10.88 17.90
CA PHE A 338 2.86 10.05 19.11
C PHE A 338 2.22 8.69 18.88
N ILE A 339 1.07 8.65 18.20
CA ILE A 339 0.39 7.40 17.86
C ILE A 339 1.29 6.57 16.92
N ALA A 340 1.94 7.17 15.91
CA ALA A 340 2.86 6.42 15.05
C ALA A 340 4.04 5.81 15.81
N ARG A 341 4.55 6.49 16.85
CA ARG A 341 5.57 5.93 17.73
C ARG A 341 5.04 4.73 18.51
N GLU A 342 3.89 4.88 19.17
CA GLU A 342 3.26 3.79 19.92
C GLU A 342 3.02 2.56 19.01
N VAL A 343 2.39 2.79 17.85
CA VAL A 343 2.13 1.77 16.83
C VAL A 343 3.40 1.06 16.39
N TYR A 344 4.51 1.79 16.17
CA TYR A 344 5.78 1.15 15.76
C TYR A 344 6.28 0.15 16.81
N HIS A 345 6.18 0.48 18.10
CA HIS A 345 6.59 -0.42 19.16
C HIS A 345 5.63 -1.59 19.34
N ASP A 346 4.31 -1.34 19.28
CA ASP A 346 3.32 -2.43 19.34
C ASP A 346 3.51 -3.41 18.18
N LEU A 347 3.74 -2.91 16.96
CA LEU A 347 4.01 -3.75 15.79
C LEU A 347 5.30 -4.56 15.91
N LYS A 348 6.38 -3.98 16.47
CA LYS A 348 7.60 -4.74 16.73
C LYS A 348 7.36 -5.90 17.70
N THR A 349 6.58 -5.66 18.76
CA THR A 349 6.19 -6.70 19.72
C THR A 349 5.37 -7.80 19.05
N ASP A 350 4.34 -7.39 18.30
CA ASP A 350 3.41 -8.30 17.64
C ASP A 350 4.08 -9.13 16.52
N LEU A 351 5.08 -8.59 15.84
CA LEU A 351 5.84 -9.27 14.78
C LEU A 351 7.07 -10.05 15.31
N GLY A 352 7.22 -10.19 16.64
CA GLY A 352 8.24 -11.04 17.25
C GLY A 352 9.66 -10.48 17.29
N LEU A 353 9.82 -9.15 17.29
CA LEU A 353 11.12 -8.45 17.27
C LEU A 353 11.43 -7.70 18.58
N THR A 354 11.01 -8.26 19.71
CA THR A 354 11.32 -7.73 21.06
C THR A 354 12.79 -7.84 21.40
#